data_AF-A0A520GZF8-F1
#
_entry.id   AF-A0A520GZF8-F1
#
_cell.length_a   1.000
_cell.length_b   1.000
_cell.length_c   1.000
_cell.angle_alpha   90.00
_cell.angle_beta   90.00
_cell.angle_gamma   90.00
#
_symmetry.space_group_name_H-M   'P 1'
#
loop_
_entity.id
_entity.type
_entity.pdbx_description
1 polymer ?
#
loop_
_entity_poly.entity_id
_entity_poly.type
_entity_poly.pdbx_seq_one_letter_code
_entity_poly.pdbx_strand_id
1 'polypeptide(L)'
;MLEEVRGGRVGMLFNGYGVAGARRAQDAALRSRLGIPLVFAADVIHGCRTIFPIPLADAAAFDPDLSERAARAVAREASAAGLHWTFAPVVDVARDERWGRVAEGAGEDVLLNRLLATARVRGFQGGDLRRPESLLATAKHFAGYGAVTGGMEYGAVDMSEEMLRQVFLPPFASAFAAGAGATIASFTTFNGVPVTANRWLLTRVLREEMGFAGVCVSDYDADRELIAHGVAADEADAARLAILAGIDVSMQSGLYNRHLPALVRDGRVPIATVDRSVRRVLALKEALGLFDDPYRSLDPRAERRAARRAPTSRIAREVATRSIVLLRNDGGLL
;
A
#
# COMPACT_ATOMS: atom_id res chain seq x y z
N MET A 1 -9.85 21.09 -5.36
CA MET A 1 -8.81 20.07 -5.68
C MET A 1 -7.71 20.59 -6.61
N LEU A 2 -7.98 20.98 -7.87
CA LEU A 2 -6.90 21.44 -8.78
C LEU A 2 -6.18 22.71 -8.30
N GLU A 3 -6.86 23.59 -7.57
CA GLU A 3 -6.24 24.76 -6.94
C GLU A 3 -5.22 24.38 -5.86
N GLU A 4 -5.57 23.43 -4.98
CA GLU A 4 -4.65 22.87 -3.98
C GLU A 4 -3.41 22.24 -4.64
N VAL A 5 -3.61 21.55 -5.77
CA VAL A 5 -2.51 20.98 -6.57
C VAL A 5 -1.61 22.09 -7.13
N ARG A 6 -2.18 23.14 -7.77
CA ARG A 6 -1.40 24.30 -8.26
C ARG A 6 -0.68 25.02 -7.13
N GLY A 7 -1.27 25.05 -5.95
CA GLY A 7 -0.69 25.60 -4.73
C GLY A 7 0.43 24.74 -4.12
N GLY A 8 0.73 23.56 -4.69
CA GLY A 8 1.76 22.66 -4.17
C GLY A 8 1.40 21.99 -2.84
N ARG A 9 0.10 21.90 -2.51
CA ARG A 9 -0.39 21.33 -1.23
C ARG A 9 -0.75 19.85 -1.33
N VAL A 10 -0.62 19.25 -2.52
CA VAL A 10 -0.95 17.86 -2.80
C VAL A 10 0.29 17.14 -3.32
N GLY A 11 0.73 16.10 -2.63
CA GLY A 11 1.89 15.29 -3.02
C GLY A 11 1.53 14.07 -3.87
N MET A 12 0.32 13.53 -3.68
CA MET A 12 -0.20 12.33 -4.32
C MET A 12 -1.72 12.35 -4.35
N LEU A 13 -2.30 11.59 -5.27
CA LEU A 13 -3.75 11.36 -5.38
C LEU A 13 -4.00 9.85 -5.48
N PHE A 14 -5.13 9.38 -4.95
CA PHE A 14 -5.50 7.96 -5.00
C PHE A 14 -6.96 7.76 -5.46
N ASN A 15 -7.37 6.53 -5.77
CA ASN A 15 -8.68 6.13 -6.32
C ASN A 15 -8.91 6.42 -7.82
N GLY A 16 -7.86 6.37 -8.64
CA GLY A 16 -7.98 6.16 -10.10
C GLY A 16 -8.78 7.22 -10.88
N TYR A 17 -8.08 8.21 -11.43
CA TYR A 17 -8.70 9.32 -12.19
C TYR A 17 -8.78 9.08 -13.71
N GLY A 18 -8.34 7.90 -14.16
CA GLY A 18 -8.03 7.61 -15.56
C GLY A 18 -6.90 8.49 -16.11
N VAL A 19 -6.40 8.17 -17.32
CA VAL A 19 -5.27 8.92 -17.88
C VAL A 19 -5.63 10.40 -18.10
N ALA A 20 -6.83 10.70 -18.60
CA ALA A 20 -7.24 12.08 -18.85
C ALA A 20 -7.32 12.93 -17.57
N GLY A 21 -7.86 12.37 -16.48
CA GLY A 21 -7.94 13.06 -15.18
C GLY A 21 -6.56 13.25 -14.57
N ALA A 22 -5.74 12.19 -14.58
CA ALA A 22 -4.36 12.22 -14.08
C ALA A 22 -3.50 13.25 -14.84
N ARG A 23 -3.62 13.34 -16.17
CA ARG A 23 -2.93 14.38 -16.96
C ARG A 23 -3.29 15.79 -16.53
N ARG A 24 -4.59 16.09 -16.37
CA ARG A 24 -5.02 17.43 -15.91
C ARG A 24 -4.47 17.78 -14.53
N ALA A 25 -4.43 16.81 -13.62
CA ALA A 25 -3.86 17.01 -12.29
C ALA A 25 -2.34 17.18 -12.35
N GLN A 26 -1.65 16.41 -13.19
CA GLN A 26 -0.21 16.52 -13.39
C GLN A 26 0.17 17.87 -13.99
N ASP A 27 -0.57 18.33 -15.01
CA ASP A 27 -0.39 19.67 -15.60
C ASP A 27 -0.56 20.78 -14.55
N ALA A 28 -1.50 20.61 -13.61
CA ALA A 28 -1.68 21.55 -12.51
C ALA A 28 -0.49 21.52 -11.53
N ALA A 29 0.07 20.34 -11.23
CA ALA A 29 1.19 20.19 -10.31
C ALA A 29 2.48 20.79 -10.88
N LEU A 30 2.73 20.59 -12.18
CA LEU A 30 3.89 21.17 -12.87
C LEU A 30 3.84 22.70 -12.97
N ARG A 31 2.67 23.32 -12.79
CA ARG A 31 2.50 24.78 -12.69
C ARG A 31 2.70 25.33 -11.27
N SER A 32 2.90 24.47 -10.28
CA SER A 32 3.28 24.92 -8.93
C SER A 32 4.69 25.52 -8.93
N ARG A 33 5.04 26.26 -7.87
CA ARG A 33 6.34 26.97 -7.77
C ARG A 33 7.57 26.10 -8.06
N LEU A 34 7.55 24.84 -7.64
CA LEU A 34 8.67 23.91 -7.82
C LEU A 34 8.41 22.86 -8.92
N GLY A 35 7.22 22.83 -9.51
CA GLY A 35 6.86 21.84 -10.51
C GLY A 35 7.02 20.38 -10.06
N ILE A 36 6.88 20.07 -8.77
CA ILE A 36 7.04 18.69 -8.26
C ILE A 36 5.86 17.83 -8.76
N PRO A 37 6.12 16.69 -9.43
CA PRO A 37 5.08 15.85 -10.01
C PRO A 37 4.24 15.12 -8.94
N LEU A 38 3.00 14.78 -9.26
CA LEU A 38 2.14 13.92 -8.44
C LEU A 38 2.46 12.44 -8.65
N VAL A 39 2.17 11.65 -7.61
CA VAL A 39 2.03 10.20 -7.69
C VAL A 39 0.54 9.86 -7.75
N PHE A 40 0.15 8.92 -8.60
CA PHE A 40 -1.22 8.41 -8.68
C PHE A 40 -1.25 6.98 -8.16
N ALA A 41 -2.02 6.75 -7.09
CA ALA A 41 -2.16 5.46 -6.45
C ALA A 41 -3.59 4.90 -6.55
N ALA A 42 -3.76 3.60 -6.30
CA ALA A 42 -5.09 3.00 -6.11
C ALA A 42 -4.97 1.65 -5.38
N ASP A 43 -6.08 1.17 -4.85
CA ASP A 43 -6.24 -0.23 -4.47
C ASP A 43 -6.39 -1.11 -5.73
N VAL A 44 -5.25 -1.63 -6.21
CA VAL A 44 -5.21 -2.63 -7.28
C VAL A 44 -4.86 -3.98 -6.65
N ILE A 45 -5.84 -4.56 -5.93
CA ILE A 45 -5.64 -5.72 -5.04
C ILE A 45 -5.52 -7.03 -5.82
N HIS A 46 -6.52 -7.35 -6.63
CA HIS A 46 -6.59 -8.59 -7.42
C HIS A 46 -7.03 -8.33 -8.87
N GLY A 47 -6.61 -7.20 -9.41
CA GLY A 47 -6.98 -6.79 -10.75
C GLY A 47 -7.17 -5.29 -10.87
N CYS A 48 -7.15 -4.81 -12.12
CA CYS A 48 -7.50 -3.45 -12.45
C CYS A 48 -8.79 -3.46 -13.29
N ARG A 49 -8.69 -3.74 -14.59
CA ARG A 49 -9.86 -3.90 -15.47
C ARG A 49 -10.21 -5.37 -15.65
N THR A 50 -9.19 -6.22 -15.78
CA THR A 50 -9.33 -7.67 -15.69
C THR A 50 -9.20 -8.06 -14.22
N ILE A 51 -10.21 -8.73 -13.70
CA ILE A 51 -10.29 -9.15 -12.31
C ILE A 51 -9.85 -10.61 -12.21
N PHE A 52 -8.89 -10.87 -11.33
CA PHE A 52 -8.40 -12.19 -10.95
C PHE A 52 -9.21 -12.71 -9.75
N PRO A 53 -9.10 -14.01 -9.39
CA PRO A 53 -9.58 -14.48 -8.10
C PRO A 53 -9.08 -13.60 -6.96
N ILE A 54 -9.86 -13.51 -5.89
CA ILE A 54 -9.42 -12.82 -4.67
C ILE A 54 -8.08 -13.41 -4.19
N PRO A 55 -7.22 -12.63 -3.50
CA PRO A 55 -5.88 -13.08 -3.14
C PRO A 55 -5.84 -14.39 -2.33
N LEU A 56 -6.87 -14.66 -1.51
CA LEU A 56 -7.01 -15.93 -0.78
C LEU A 56 -7.19 -17.12 -1.72
N ALA A 57 -7.97 -16.94 -2.80
CA ALA A 57 -8.14 -17.97 -3.82
C ALA A 57 -6.87 -18.14 -4.66
N ASP A 58 -6.22 -17.05 -5.08
CA ASP A 58 -4.92 -17.10 -5.78
C ASP A 58 -3.87 -17.89 -4.97
N ALA A 59 -3.85 -17.72 -3.65
CA ALA A 59 -2.95 -18.46 -2.76
C ALA A 59 -3.19 -19.98 -2.79
N ALA A 60 -4.42 -20.44 -3.04
CA ALA A 60 -4.76 -21.86 -3.11
C ALA A 60 -4.15 -22.57 -4.33
N ALA A 61 -3.56 -21.84 -5.28
CA ALA A 61 -2.76 -22.45 -6.35
C ALA A 61 -1.38 -22.94 -5.88
N PHE A 62 -0.91 -22.49 -4.69
CA PHE A 62 0.42 -22.77 -4.14
C PHE A 62 1.57 -22.53 -5.14
N ASP A 63 1.41 -21.53 -6.01
CA ASP A 63 2.34 -21.25 -7.10
C ASP A 63 2.79 -19.77 -7.10
N PRO A 64 3.96 -19.48 -6.50
CA PRO A 64 4.52 -18.14 -6.48
C PRO A 64 4.85 -17.60 -7.89
N ASP A 65 5.26 -18.43 -8.85
CA ASP A 65 5.52 -17.97 -10.23
C ASP A 65 4.23 -17.49 -10.89
N LEU A 66 3.15 -18.24 -10.71
CA LEU A 66 1.83 -17.86 -11.21
C LEU A 66 1.36 -16.53 -10.59
N SER A 67 1.55 -16.34 -9.28
CA SER A 67 1.18 -15.09 -8.59
C SER A 67 2.06 -13.91 -9.05
N GLU A 68 3.35 -14.12 -9.31
CA GLU A 68 4.24 -13.09 -9.89
C GLU A 68 3.77 -12.69 -11.30
N ARG A 69 3.45 -13.66 -12.16
CA ARG A 69 2.93 -13.43 -13.51
C ARG A 69 1.59 -12.71 -13.49
N ALA A 70 0.71 -13.05 -12.54
CA ALA A 70 -0.58 -12.37 -12.34
C ALA A 70 -0.37 -10.91 -11.94
N ALA A 71 0.45 -10.65 -10.91
CA ALA A 71 0.81 -9.29 -10.49
C ALA A 71 1.46 -8.48 -11.62
N ARG A 72 2.27 -9.11 -12.49
CA ARG A 72 2.84 -8.46 -13.69
C ARG A 72 1.79 -8.08 -14.71
N ALA A 73 0.80 -8.93 -14.94
CA ALA A 73 -0.31 -8.62 -15.84
C ALA A 73 -1.16 -7.46 -15.29
N VAL A 74 -1.42 -7.47 -13.98
CA VAL A 74 -2.14 -6.40 -13.28
C VAL A 74 -1.37 -5.06 -13.34
N ALA A 75 -0.06 -5.08 -13.10
CA ALA A 75 0.78 -3.88 -13.17
C ALA A 75 0.73 -3.21 -14.54
N ARG A 76 0.82 -4.00 -15.62
CA ARG A 76 0.70 -3.52 -17.00
C ARG A 76 -0.64 -2.84 -17.28
N GLU A 77 -1.75 -3.38 -16.76
CA GLU A 77 -3.07 -2.77 -16.92
C GLU A 77 -3.22 -1.48 -16.10
N ALA A 78 -2.79 -1.51 -14.84
CA ALA A 78 -2.89 -0.41 -13.90
C ALA A 78 -2.03 0.78 -14.34
N SER A 79 -0.79 0.53 -14.75
CA SER A 79 0.10 1.59 -15.20
C SER A 79 -0.35 2.19 -16.53
N ALA A 80 -0.89 1.39 -17.44
CA ALA A 80 -1.55 1.89 -18.66
C ALA A 80 -2.83 2.71 -18.36
N ALA A 81 -3.41 2.59 -17.16
CA ALA A 81 -4.52 3.41 -16.69
C ALA A 81 -4.06 4.70 -15.97
N GLY A 82 -2.75 4.97 -15.93
CA GLY A 82 -2.18 6.17 -15.31
C GLY A 82 -1.80 6.03 -13.84
N LEU A 83 -1.72 4.80 -13.32
CA LEU A 83 -1.29 4.55 -11.95
C LEU A 83 0.22 4.34 -11.87
N HIS A 84 0.84 4.85 -10.81
CA HIS A 84 2.26 4.65 -10.52
C HIS A 84 2.47 3.72 -9.33
N TRP A 85 1.43 3.52 -8.52
CA TRP A 85 1.52 2.90 -7.19
C TRP A 85 0.23 2.11 -6.89
N THR A 86 0.37 0.87 -6.41
CA THR A 86 -0.73 0.10 -5.82
C THR A 86 -0.60 -0.05 -4.32
N PHE A 87 -1.72 -0.03 -3.61
CA PHE A 87 -1.83 -0.42 -2.21
C PHE A 87 -1.97 -1.94 -2.07
N ALA A 88 -1.02 -2.67 -2.64
CA ALA A 88 -0.95 -4.13 -2.64
C ALA A 88 0.53 -4.60 -2.71
N PRO A 89 0.88 -5.79 -2.20
CA PRO A 89 0.00 -6.82 -1.67
C PRO A 89 -0.45 -6.60 -0.21
N VAL A 90 -1.64 -7.11 0.12
CA VAL A 90 -2.00 -7.40 1.51
C VAL A 90 -1.24 -8.67 1.93
N VAL A 91 -0.52 -8.59 3.05
CA VAL A 91 0.37 -9.65 3.54
C VAL A 91 0.09 -10.00 5.00
N ASP A 92 -1.07 -9.59 5.51
CA ASP A 92 -1.54 -9.93 6.84
C ASP A 92 -1.79 -11.44 6.93
N VAL A 93 -1.10 -12.09 7.86
CA VAL A 93 -1.44 -13.47 8.25
C VAL A 93 -2.77 -13.43 8.99
N ALA A 94 -3.75 -14.21 8.55
CA ALA A 94 -5.08 -14.26 9.16
C ALA A 94 -5.37 -15.68 9.67
N ARG A 95 -5.77 -15.79 10.94
CA ARG A 95 -6.11 -17.05 11.63
C ARG A 95 -7.50 -17.03 12.27
N ASP A 96 -8.32 -16.06 11.86
CA ASP A 96 -9.69 -15.89 12.31
C ASP A 96 -10.57 -15.63 11.09
N GLU A 97 -11.31 -16.65 10.64
CA GLU A 97 -12.08 -16.61 9.41
C GLU A 97 -13.30 -15.70 9.50
N ARG A 98 -13.64 -15.21 10.71
CA ARG A 98 -14.68 -14.19 10.90
C ARG A 98 -14.25 -12.83 10.37
N TRP A 99 -12.94 -12.57 10.26
CA TRP A 99 -12.42 -11.32 9.75
C TRP A 99 -12.63 -11.22 8.24
N GLY A 100 -13.51 -10.31 7.80
CA GLY A 100 -13.91 -10.22 6.38
C GLY A 100 -12.76 -10.00 5.40
N ARG A 101 -11.62 -9.45 5.85
CA ARG A 101 -10.45 -9.19 5.02
C ARG A 101 -9.49 -10.38 4.89
N VAL A 102 -9.83 -11.55 5.46
CA VAL A 102 -9.14 -12.81 5.11
C VAL A 102 -9.09 -13.03 3.60
N ALA A 103 -10.10 -12.53 2.87
CA ALA A 103 -10.20 -12.61 1.42
C ALA A 103 -9.03 -11.90 0.69
N GLU A 104 -8.43 -10.88 1.30
CA GLU A 104 -7.39 -10.05 0.70
C GLU A 104 -5.98 -10.58 0.91
N GLY A 105 -5.77 -11.44 1.93
CA GLY A 105 -4.48 -12.03 2.26
C GLY A 105 -4.20 -13.35 1.54
N ALA A 106 -3.21 -14.09 2.02
CA ALA A 106 -2.86 -15.43 1.51
C ALA A 106 -3.08 -16.55 2.54
N GLY A 107 -4.00 -16.33 3.50
CA GLY A 107 -4.34 -17.30 4.54
C GLY A 107 -3.42 -17.27 5.76
N GLU A 108 -3.35 -18.40 6.47
CA GLU A 108 -2.79 -18.51 7.82
C GLU A 108 -1.30 -18.89 7.91
N ASP A 109 -0.74 -19.39 6.81
CA ASP A 109 0.63 -19.92 6.80
C ASP A 109 1.66 -18.80 6.55
N VAL A 110 2.68 -18.76 7.41
CA VAL A 110 3.72 -17.72 7.37
C VAL A 110 4.62 -17.91 6.15
N LEU A 111 4.96 -19.14 5.80
CA LEU A 111 5.87 -19.41 4.67
C LEU A 111 5.22 -19.04 3.34
N LEU A 112 3.98 -19.46 3.11
CA LEU A 112 3.22 -19.14 1.91
C LEU A 112 3.02 -17.63 1.76
N ASN A 113 2.65 -16.93 2.84
CA ASN A 113 2.55 -15.46 2.83
C ASN A 113 3.89 -14.80 2.43
N ARG A 114 5.03 -15.28 2.93
CA ARG A 114 6.36 -14.77 2.55
C ARG A 114 6.68 -14.98 1.07
N LEU A 115 6.40 -16.18 0.55
CA LEU A 115 6.66 -16.54 -0.85
C LEU A 115 5.80 -15.68 -1.79
N LEU A 116 4.50 -15.57 -1.49
CA LEU A 116 3.57 -14.78 -2.31
C LEU A 116 3.79 -13.28 -2.17
N ALA A 117 4.18 -12.77 -0.99
CA ALA A 117 4.59 -11.38 -0.83
C ALA A 117 5.77 -11.03 -1.74
N THR A 118 6.80 -11.89 -1.76
CA THR A 118 7.97 -11.73 -2.63
C THR A 118 7.58 -11.73 -4.11
N ALA A 119 6.80 -12.74 -4.52
CA ALA A 119 6.33 -12.91 -5.90
C ALA A 119 5.51 -11.71 -6.38
N ARG A 120 4.54 -11.26 -5.57
CA ARG A 120 3.65 -10.13 -5.91
C ARG A 120 4.43 -8.81 -6.00
N VAL A 121 5.37 -8.55 -5.08
CA VAL A 121 6.21 -7.34 -5.15
C VAL A 121 7.07 -7.33 -6.42
N ARG A 122 7.75 -8.44 -6.74
CA ARG A 122 8.52 -8.56 -8.00
C ARG A 122 7.61 -8.41 -9.21
N GLY A 123 6.45 -9.05 -9.16
CA GLY A 123 5.42 -8.98 -10.18
C GLY A 123 4.85 -7.58 -10.37
N PHE A 124 4.74 -6.73 -9.34
CA PHE A 124 4.30 -5.33 -9.48
C PHE A 124 5.43 -4.38 -9.92
N GLN A 125 6.64 -4.56 -9.43
CA GLN A 125 7.72 -3.59 -9.66
C GLN A 125 8.57 -3.91 -10.89
N GLY A 126 8.59 -5.17 -11.34
CA GLY A 126 9.51 -5.63 -12.37
C GLY A 126 10.98 -5.45 -11.98
N GLY A 127 11.87 -5.38 -12.97
CA GLY A 127 13.30 -5.14 -12.74
C GLY A 127 13.69 -3.67 -12.57
N ASP A 128 12.78 -2.73 -12.89
CA ASP A 128 13.04 -1.29 -12.83
C ASP A 128 11.70 -0.51 -12.70
N LEU A 129 11.58 0.28 -11.64
CA LEU A 129 10.39 1.09 -11.32
C LEU A 129 10.16 2.27 -12.28
N ARG A 130 11.17 2.64 -13.07
CA ARG A 130 11.08 3.72 -14.06
C ARG A 130 10.38 3.28 -15.34
N ARG A 131 10.18 1.98 -15.54
CA ARG A 131 9.51 1.47 -16.74
C ARG A 131 8.01 1.79 -16.76
N PRO A 132 7.42 2.11 -17.92
CA PRO A 132 6.00 2.44 -18.03
C PRO A 132 5.04 1.35 -17.54
N GLU A 133 5.46 0.08 -17.58
CA GLU A 133 4.70 -1.09 -17.13
C GLU A 133 4.90 -1.46 -15.65
N SER A 134 5.73 -0.72 -14.92
CA SER A 134 6.02 -0.98 -13.51
C SER A 134 5.07 -0.21 -12.60
N LEU A 135 4.78 -0.81 -11.45
CA LEU A 135 3.86 -0.30 -10.44
C LEU A 135 4.49 -0.47 -9.07
N LEU A 136 4.63 0.61 -8.31
CA LEU A 136 5.16 0.53 -6.95
C LEU A 136 4.28 -0.37 -6.08
N ALA A 137 4.89 -1.29 -5.34
CA ALA A 137 4.18 -2.17 -4.41
C ALA A 137 4.13 -1.59 -2.99
N THR A 138 3.12 -1.97 -2.23
CA THR A 138 2.93 -1.62 -0.82
C THR A 138 2.47 -2.80 -0.02
N ALA A 139 3.35 -3.29 0.84
CA ALA A 139 3.00 -4.30 1.82
C ALA A 139 2.10 -3.65 2.89
N LYS A 140 0.88 -4.17 3.06
CA LYS A 140 -0.09 -3.70 4.06
C LYS A 140 -0.78 -4.87 4.77
N HIS A 141 -1.28 -4.70 6.00
CA HIS A 141 -1.33 -3.47 6.79
C HIS A 141 -0.38 -3.58 7.99
N PHE A 142 0.71 -2.83 7.99
CA PHE A 142 1.79 -2.95 8.96
C PHE A 142 1.35 -2.42 10.33
N ALA A 143 1.25 -3.22 11.40
CA ALA A 143 1.33 -4.67 11.41
C ALA A 143 0.32 -5.27 12.39
N GLY A 144 0.03 -6.57 12.21
CA GLY A 144 -0.81 -7.35 13.11
C GLY A 144 -2.31 -7.33 12.78
N TYR A 145 -2.72 -6.72 11.65
CA TYR A 145 -4.15 -6.50 11.39
C TYR A 145 -4.97 -7.80 11.32
N GLY A 146 -4.39 -8.87 10.78
CA GLY A 146 -5.07 -10.18 10.72
C GLY A 146 -5.30 -10.87 12.07
N ALA A 147 -4.90 -10.26 13.18
CA ALA A 147 -5.10 -10.75 14.55
C ALA A 147 -6.20 -9.99 15.33
N VAL A 148 -7.10 -9.28 14.64
CA VAL A 148 -8.20 -8.55 15.30
C VAL A 148 -9.01 -9.46 16.22
N THR A 149 -9.22 -9.00 17.45
CA THR A 149 -9.93 -9.79 18.46
C THR A 149 -11.37 -10.05 18.02
N GLY A 150 -11.77 -11.32 18.04
CA GLY A 150 -13.11 -11.76 17.65
C GLY A 150 -13.40 -11.65 16.15
N GLY A 151 -12.39 -11.42 15.32
CA GLY A 151 -12.54 -11.23 13.87
C GLY A 151 -13.27 -9.94 13.49
N MET A 152 -13.38 -8.98 14.41
CA MET A 152 -14.05 -7.71 14.13
C MET A 152 -13.11 -6.75 13.39
N GLU A 153 -13.53 -6.27 12.22
CA GLU A 153 -12.81 -5.22 11.49
C GLU A 153 -12.51 -4.03 12.43
N TYR A 154 -11.30 -3.49 12.38
CA TYR A 154 -10.79 -2.44 13.28
C TYR A 154 -10.68 -2.82 14.77
N GLY A 155 -10.92 -4.09 15.13
CA GLY A 155 -10.80 -4.58 16.49
C GLY A 155 -9.41 -4.38 17.09
N ALA A 156 -9.32 -4.40 18.42
CA ALA A 156 -8.03 -4.37 19.09
C ALA A 156 -7.20 -5.62 18.77
N VAL A 157 -5.88 -5.45 18.68
CA VAL A 157 -4.92 -6.55 18.56
C VAL A 157 -4.09 -6.58 19.84
N ASP A 158 -4.12 -7.73 20.51
CA ASP A 158 -3.30 -8.03 21.67
C ASP A 158 -2.55 -9.34 21.44
N MET A 159 -1.22 -9.28 21.43
CA MET A 159 -0.37 -10.46 21.25
C MET A 159 1.02 -10.24 21.86
N SER A 160 1.73 -11.33 22.11
CA SER A 160 3.14 -11.24 22.51
C SER A 160 4.01 -10.68 21.38
N GLU A 161 5.10 -10.00 21.74
CA GLU A 161 6.11 -9.58 20.77
C GLU A 161 6.70 -10.76 20.00
N GLU A 162 6.83 -11.93 20.64
CA GLU A 162 7.27 -13.16 19.98
C GLU A 162 6.32 -13.55 18.86
N MET A 163 5.00 -13.55 19.12
CA MET A 163 4.00 -13.86 18.10
C MET A 163 4.03 -12.84 16.96
N LEU A 164 4.12 -11.54 17.27
CA LEU A 164 4.29 -10.49 16.26
C LEU A 164 5.51 -10.80 15.35
N ARG A 165 6.67 -11.10 15.94
CA ARG A 165 7.92 -11.32 15.21
C ARG A 165 7.96 -12.62 14.42
N GLN A 166 7.39 -13.70 14.95
CA GLN A 166 7.45 -15.02 14.33
C GLN A 166 6.34 -15.26 13.31
N VAL A 167 5.21 -14.55 13.42
CA VAL A 167 4.02 -14.81 12.59
C VAL A 167 3.67 -13.63 11.70
N PHE A 168 3.58 -12.42 12.24
CA PHE A 168 2.95 -11.30 11.55
C PHE A 168 3.93 -10.39 10.80
N LEU A 169 5.17 -10.23 11.28
CA LEU A 169 6.22 -9.46 10.60
C LEU A 169 6.93 -10.17 9.43
N PRO A 170 7.10 -11.51 9.40
CA PRO A 170 7.89 -12.16 8.36
C PRO A 170 7.42 -11.88 6.92
N PRO A 171 6.12 -11.83 6.58
CA PRO A 171 5.67 -11.49 5.23
C PRO A 171 6.05 -10.07 4.82
N PHE A 172 5.99 -9.09 5.74
CA PHE A 172 6.46 -7.72 5.49
C PHE A 172 7.97 -7.69 5.24
N ALA A 173 8.76 -8.42 6.03
CA ALA A 173 10.21 -8.53 5.80
C ALA A 173 10.53 -9.07 4.40
N SER A 174 9.81 -10.10 3.96
CA SER A 174 9.93 -10.63 2.59
C SER A 174 9.53 -9.63 1.52
N ALA A 175 8.44 -8.88 1.72
CA ALA A 175 8.03 -7.82 0.79
C ALA A 175 9.07 -6.69 0.68
N PHE A 176 9.64 -6.25 1.81
CA PHE A 176 10.68 -5.22 1.83
C PHE A 176 11.98 -5.72 1.20
N ALA A 177 12.39 -6.96 1.46
CA ALA A 177 13.55 -7.58 0.82
C ALA A 177 13.37 -7.76 -0.69
N ALA A 178 12.13 -7.95 -1.15
CA ALA A 178 11.77 -7.95 -2.57
C ALA A 178 11.73 -6.55 -3.21
N GLY A 179 11.89 -5.49 -2.40
CA GLY A 179 12.01 -4.11 -2.85
C GLY A 179 10.73 -3.28 -2.74
N ALA A 180 9.70 -3.72 -2.02
CA ALA A 180 8.48 -2.92 -1.83
C ALA A 180 8.85 -1.53 -1.32
N GLY A 181 8.48 -0.47 -2.05
CA GLY A 181 8.92 0.89 -1.74
C GLY A 181 8.02 1.64 -0.75
N ALA A 182 6.91 1.04 -0.33
CA ALA A 182 6.01 1.64 0.66
C ALA A 182 5.32 0.59 1.55
N THR A 183 4.76 1.06 2.67
CA THR A 183 3.88 0.32 3.56
C THR A 183 2.76 1.23 4.08
N ILE A 184 1.63 0.63 4.46
CA ILE A 184 0.51 1.34 5.11
C ILE A 184 0.39 0.84 6.54
N ALA A 185 0.31 1.75 7.51
CA ALA A 185 0.09 1.42 8.90
C ALA A 185 -1.32 0.83 9.11
N SER A 186 -1.47 -0.19 9.95
CA SER A 186 -2.79 -0.75 10.31
C SER A 186 -3.65 0.26 11.10
N PHE A 187 -4.97 0.16 10.92
CA PHE A 187 -5.96 0.88 11.74
C PHE A 187 -5.98 0.45 13.22
N THR A 188 -5.46 -0.75 13.51
CA THR A 188 -5.61 -1.39 14.83
C THR A 188 -4.73 -0.76 15.90
N THR A 189 -5.02 -1.13 17.15
CA THR A 189 -4.06 -1.00 18.24
C THR A 189 -3.19 -2.24 18.31
N PHE A 190 -1.91 -2.09 18.63
CA PHE A 190 -1.05 -3.18 19.06
C PHE A 190 -0.77 -3.02 20.56
N ASN A 191 -1.28 -3.95 21.37
CA ASN A 191 -1.16 -3.95 22.83
C ASN A 191 -1.55 -2.59 23.44
N GLY A 192 -2.68 -2.04 22.99
CA GLY A 192 -3.27 -0.80 23.50
C GLY A 192 -2.81 0.50 22.82
N VAL A 193 -1.84 0.47 21.89
CA VAL A 193 -1.37 1.67 21.18
C VAL A 193 -1.74 1.60 19.69
N PRO A 194 -2.54 2.55 19.15
CA PRO A 194 -2.84 2.62 17.71
C PRO A 194 -1.57 2.59 16.87
N VAL A 195 -1.49 1.73 15.85
CA VAL A 195 -0.25 1.55 15.09
C VAL A 195 0.20 2.85 14.43
N THR A 196 -0.73 3.68 13.94
CA THR A 196 -0.46 5.02 13.39
C THR A 196 0.27 5.95 14.36
N ALA A 197 0.14 5.77 15.68
CA ALA A 197 0.86 6.52 16.71
C ALA A 197 1.96 5.70 17.42
N ASN A 198 2.20 4.45 17.00
CA ASN A 198 3.09 3.52 17.69
C ASN A 198 4.54 3.68 17.22
N ARG A 199 5.31 4.54 17.92
CA ARG A 199 6.74 4.76 17.61
C ARG A 199 7.59 3.50 17.75
N TRP A 200 7.25 2.58 18.65
CA TRP A 200 7.97 1.32 18.79
C TRP A 200 7.83 0.47 17.52
N LEU A 201 6.61 0.32 16.98
CA LEU A 201 6.41 -0.38 15.71
C LEU A 201 6.98 0.38 14.51
N LEU A 202 6.62 1.64 14.34
CA LEU A 202 6.86 2.38 13.09
C LEU A 202 8.27 2.98 12.97
N THR A 203 8.98 3.17 14.08
CA THR A 203 10.36 3.64 14.08
C THR A 203 11.31 2.52 14.49
N ARG A 204 11.19 1.99 15.71
CA ARG A 204 12.16 0.99 16.20
C ARG A 204 12.10 -0.31 15.38
N VAL A 205 10.94 -0.96 15.31
CA VAL A 205 10.83 -2.24 14.58
C VAL A 205 10.97 -2.01 13.06
N LEU A 206 10.14 -1.16 12.47
CA LEU A 206 10.11 -0.97 11.01
C LEU A 206 11.40 -0.37 10.44
N ARG A 207 11.96 0.68 11.07
CA ARG A 207 13.09 1.43 10.50
C ARG A 207 14.43 0.95 11.04
N GLU A 208 14.57 0.81 12.35
CA GLU A 208 15.86 0.53 12.99
C GLU A 208 16.19 -0.96 12.92
N GLU A 209 15.23 -1.84 13.19
CA GLU A 209 15.45 -3.30 13.21
C GLU A 209 15.27 -3.95 11.83
N MET A 210 14.19 -3.64 11.11
CA MET A 210 13.92 -4.19 9.78
C MET A 210 14.60 -3.44 8.64
N GLY A 211 15.17 -2.25 8.90
CA GLY A 211 15.89 -1.47 7.90
C GLY A 211 15.02 -0.86 6.79
N PHE A 212 13.70 -0.75 6.97
CA PHE A 212 12.81 -0.28 5.91
C PHE A 212 13.04 1.20 5.58
N ALA A 213 13.55 1.47 4.37
CA ALA A 213 13.89 2.82 3.91
C ALA A 213 12.76 3.55 3.13
N GLY A 214 11.69 2.84 2.76
CA GLY A 214 10.60 3.34 1.92
C GLY A 214 9.64 4.31 2.61
N VAL A 215 8.48 4.56 2.02
CA VAL A 215 7.45 5.46 2.57
C VAL A 215 6.47 4.69 3.46
N CYS A 216 6.18 5.20 4.65
CA CYS A 216 5.08 4.72 5.50
C CYS A 216 3.91 5.72 5.41
N VAL A 217 2.73 5.22 5.03
CA VAL A 217 1.51 6.01 4.90
C VAL A 217 0.57 5.65 6.05
N SER A 218 -0.19 6.60 6.58
CA SER A 218 -1.36 6.24 7.39
C SER A 218 -2.35 5.47 6.53
N ASP A 219 -3.17 4.62 7.13
CA ASP A 219 -4.37 4.20 6.42
C ASP A 219 -5.37 5.37 6.31
N TYR A 220 -6.49 5.14 5.63
CA TYR A 220 -7.50 6.15 5.31
C TYR A 220 -8.01 6.86 6.57
N ASP A 221 -7.66 8.14 6.77
CA ASP A 221 -8.05 8.94 7.95
C ASP A 221 -7.55 8.39 9.31
N ALA A 222 -6.68 7.37 9.30
CA ALA A 222 -6.22 6.66 10.50
C ALA A 222 -5.43 7.55 11.49
N ASP A 223 -4.87 8.66 11.02
CA ASP A 223 -4.26 9.66 11.89
C ASP A 223 -5.32 10.48 12.64
N ARG A 224 -6.44 10.84 12.00
CA ARG A 224 -7.59 11.47 12.68
C ARG A 224 -8.26 10.53 13.67
N GLU A 225 -8.33 9.24 13.35
CA GLU A 225 -8.92 8.22 14.23
C GLU A 225 -8.19 8.07 15.57
N LEU A 226 -6.96 8.59 15.71
CA LEU A 226 -6.25 8.66 17.00
C LEU A 226 -7.08 9.38 18.09
N ILE A 227 -7.99 10.28 17.70
CA ILE A 227 -8.94 10.94 18.61
C ILE A 227 -9.98 9.93 19.10
N ALA A 228 -10.55 9.12 18.19
CA ALA A 228 -11.55 8.10 18.52
C ALA A 228 -10.95 6.95 19.34
N HIS A 229 -9.68 6.61 19.09
CA HIS A 229 -8.88 5.71 19.93
C HIS A 229 -8.56 6.29 21.32
N GLY A 230 -8.85 7.58 21.56
CA GLY A 230 -8.64 8.23 22.85
C GLY A 230 -7.18 8.56 23.19
N VAL A 231 -6.26 8.49 22.21
CA VAL A 231 -4.83 8.77 22.43
C VAL A 231 -4.41 10.18 22.01
N ALA A 232 -5.22 10.86 21.20
CA ALA A 232 -5.01 12.25 20.81
C ALA A 232 -6.10 13.15 21.39
N ALA A 233 -5.71 14.30 21.96
CA ALA A 233 -6.66 15.26 22.52
C ALA A 233 -7.46 16.01 21.44
N ASP A 234 -6.82 16.28 20.29
CA ASP A 234 -7.40 16.99 19.15
C ASP A 234 -6.66 16.64 17.85
N GLU A 235 -7.07 17.26 16.75
CA GLU A 235 -6.47 17.04 15.43
C GLU A 235 -4.99 17.46 15.34
N ALA A 236 -4.55 18.47 16.09
CA ALA A 236 -3.16 18.90 16.09
C ALA A 236 -2.28 17.89 16.85
N ASP A 237 -2.78 17.37 17.97
CA ASP A 237 -2.10 16.33 18.71
C ASP A 237 -2.05 15.00 17.93
N ALA A 238 -3.12 14.66 17.21
CA ALA A 238 -3.15 13.53 16.28
C ALA A 238 -2.07 13.63 15.19
N ALA A 239 -1.97 14.79 14.51
CA ALA A 239 -0.93 15.04 13.52
C ALA A 239 0.48 14.92 14.11
N ARG A 240 0.68 15.45 15.32
CA ARG A 240 1.95 15.39 16.06
C ARG A 240 2.33 13.94 16.40
N LEU A 241 1.39 13.14 16.91
CA LEU A 241 1.66 11.75 17.26
C LEU A 241 2.03 10.91 16.03
N ALA A 242 1.27 11.05 14.94
CA ALA A 242 1.51 10.28 13.71
C ALA A 242 2.90 10.57 13.08
N ILE A 243 3.26 11.85 12.91
CA ILE A 243 4.55 12.23 12.28
C ILE A 243 5.75 11.82 13.15
N LEU A 244 5.62 11.88 14.48
CA LEU A 244 6.67 11.49 15.42
C LEU A 244 6.79 9.97 15.56
N ALA A 245 5.70 9.22 15.35
CA ALA A 245 5.72 7.76 15.36
C ALA A 245 6.44 7.18 14.14
N GLY A 246 6.27 7.81 12.96
CA GLY A 246 6.97 7.40 11.73
C GLY A 246 6.13 7.45 10.45
N ILE A 247 4.91 8.00 10.49
CA ILE A 247 4.06 8.19 9.31
C ILE A 247 4.61 9.32 8.45
N ASP A 248 5.05 8.99 7.23
CA ASP A 248 5.60 9.95 6.27
C ASP A 248 4.49 10.71 5.53
N VAL A 249 3.37 10.04 5.23
CA VAL A 249 2.23 10.59 4.47
C VAL A 249 0.93 10.35 5.23
N SER A 250 0.21 11.44 5.49
CA SER A 250 -1.15 11.44 6.02
C SER A 250 -2.15 11.24 4.87
N MET A 251 -2.87 10.11 4.90
CA MET A 251 -3.87 9.76 3.88
C MET A 251 -5.22 10.37 4.24
N GLN A 252 -5.80 11.12 3.30
CA GLN A 252 -7.14 11.70 3.31
C GLN A 252 -7.41 12.81 4.35
N SER A 253 -6.95 12.67 5.59
CA SER A 253 -7.42 13.50 6.71
C SER A 253 -7.15 14.99 6.58
N GLY A 254 -6.08 15.36 5.86
CA GLY A 254 -5.62 16.73 5.68
C GLY A 254 -4.92 17.32 6.90
N LEU A 255 -4.71 16.53 7.97
CA LEU A 255 -4.18 17.01 9.25
C LEU A 255 -2.77 17.58 9.11
N TYR A 256 -1.91 16.93 8.33
CA TYR A 256 -0.53 17.38 8.15
C TYR A 256 -0.45 18.79 7.56
N ASN A 257 -1.23 19.06 6.51
CA ASN A 257 -1.28 20.37 5.88
C ASN A 257 -1.81 21.46 6.81
N ARG A 258 -2.80 21.14 7.65
CA ARG A 258 -3.42 22.11 8.57
C ARG A 258 -2.56 22.40 9.80
N HIS A 259 -1.94 21.38 10.39
CA HIS A 259 -1.40 21.48 11.75
C HIS A 259 0.13 21.46 11.84
N LEU A 260 0.86 20.79 10.93
CA LEU A 260 2.32 20.74 11.01
C LEU A 260 3.01 22.11 10.98
N PRO A 261 2.56 23.11 10.19
CA PRO A 261 3.21 24.43 10.18
C PRO A 261 3.20 25.12 11.55
N ALA A 262 2.14 24.97 12.35
CA ALA A 262 2.09 25.50 13.70
C ALA A 262 2.92 24.64 14.66
N LEU A 263 2.76 23.32 14.61
CA LEU A 263 3.49 22.38 15.48
C LEU A 263 5.02 22.52 15.35
N VAL A 264 5.54 22.81 14.15
CA VAL A 264 6.96 23.07 13.93
C VAL A 264 7.38 24.42 14.49
N ARG A 265 6.61 25.49 14.23
CA ARG A 265 6.90 26.83 14.77
C ARG A 265 6.91 26.85 16.30
N ASP A 266 6.02 26.07 16.91
CA ASP A 266 5.90 25.95 18.36
C ASP A 266 6.90 24.96 18.97
N GLY A 267 7.78 24.35 18.16
CA GLY A 267 8.81 23.40 18.60
C GLY A 267 8.28 22.02 19.03
N ARG A 268 6.97 21.75 18.87
CA ARG A 268 6.34 20.47 19.23
C ARG A 268 6.66 19.34 18.24
N VAL A 269 7.04 19.69 17.01
CA VAL A 269 7.58 18.76 16.00
C VAL A 269 8.89 19.33 15.45
N PRO A 270 10.03 18.64 15.59
CA PRO A 270 11.28 19.09 14.99
C PRO A 270 11.18 19.13 13.46
N ILE A 271 11.65 20.20 12.82
CA ILE A 271 11.65 20.32 11.35
C ILE A 271 12.37 19.15 10.66
N ALA A 272 13.42 18.63 11.28
CA ALA A 272 14.15 17.45 10.79
C ALA A 272 13.27 16.19 10.64
N THR A 273 12.19 16.08 11.42
CA THR A 273 11.19 15.01 11.28
C THR A 273 10.43 15.16 9.97
N VAL A 274 9.99 16.39 9.66
CA VAL A 274 9.29 16.71 8.41
C VAL A 274 10.22 16.52 7.21
N ASP A 275 11.47 17.02 7.29
CA ASP A 275 12.45 16.89 6.22
C ASP A 275 12.77 15.43 5.88
N ARG A 276 12.79 14.56 6.89
CA ARG A 276 12.97 13.12 6.69
C ARG A 276 11.81 12.50 5.91
N SER A 277 10.57 12.82 6.27
CA SER A 277 9.38 12.34 5.56
C SER A 277 9.33 12.87 4.13
N VAL A 278 9.60 14.16 3.93
CA VAL A 278 9.70 14.79 2.60
C VAL A 278 10.76 14.12 1.75
N ARG A 279 11.97 13.87 2.29
CA ARG A 279 13.05 13.20 1.55
C ARG A 279 12.64 11.81 1.06
N ARG A 280 11.92 11.02 1.86
CA ARG A 280 11.42 9.69 1.43
C ARG A 280 10.39 9.79 0.31
N VAL A 281 9.45 10.73 0.41
CA VAL A 281 8.45 10.95 -0.64
C VAL A 281 9.10 11.42 -1.95
N LEU A 282 10.10 12.31 -1.88
CA LEU A 282 10.83 12.75 -3.06
C LEU A 282 11.69 11.62 -3.65
N ALA A 283 12.37 10.84 -2.82
CA ALA A 283 13.12 9.66 -3.26
C ALA A 283 12.23 8.60 -3.92
N LEU A 284 11.00 8.41 -3.43
CA LEU A 284 10.01 7.54 -4.06
C LEU A 284 9.62 8.07 -5.45
N LYS A 285 9.40 9.37 -5.60
CA LYS A 285 9.10 9.99 -6.90
C LYS A 285 10.27 9.87 -7.89
N GLU A 286 11.50 9.98 -7.38
CA GLU A 286 12.74 9.77 -8.15
C GLU A 286 12.92 8.32 -8.59
N ALA A 287 12.70 7.36 -7.68
CA ALA A 287 12.73 5.92 -8.01
C ALA A 287 11.70 5.54 -9.08
N LEU A 288 10.56 6.25 -9.09
CA LEU A 288 9.57 6.14 -10.14
C LEU A 288 10.01 6.83 -11.45
N GLY A 289 10.99 7.73 -11.45
CA GLY A 289 11.40 8.50 -12.63
C GLY A 289 10.42 9.61 -13.01
N LEU A 290 9.61 10.10 -12.05
CA LEU A 290 8.65 11.17 -12.29
C LEU A 290 9.29 12.53 -12.52
N PHE A 291 10.51 12.74 -12.01
CA PHE A 291 11.24 13.99 -12.24
C PHE A 291 11.79 14.07 -13.68
N ASP A 292 12.12 12.93 -14.28
CA ASP A 292 12.58 12.86 -15.68
C ASP A 292 11.41 12.88 -16.67
N ASP A 293 10.39 12.06 -16.42
CA ASP A 293 9.16 12.05 -17.21
C ASP A 293 7.92 12.01 -16.29
N PRO A 294 7.33 13.17 -15.98
CA PRO A 294 6.13 13.24 -15.14
C PRO A 294 4.89 12.64 -15.82
N TYR A 295 4.95 12.27 -17.10
CA TYR A 295 3.85 11.71 -17.88
C TYR A 295 4.05 10.26 -18.30
N ARG A 296 5.09 9.56 -17.81
CA ARG A 296 5.50 8.23 -18.33
C ARG A 296 4.41 7.15 -18.36
N SER A 297 3.42 7.23 -17.47
CA SER A 297 2.28 6.30 -17.39
C SER A 297 0.97 6.93 -17.87
N LEU A 298 1.00 8.17 -18.37
CA LEU A 298 -0.16 8.97 -18.72
C LEU A 298 -0.38 9.04 -20.25
N ASP A 299 -0.33 7.88 -20.93
CA ASP A 299 -0.56 7.76 -22.38
C ASP A 299 -1.98 7.27 -22.72
N PRO A 300 -2.84 8.10 -23.35
CA PRO A 300 -4.18 7.68 -23.77
C PRO A 300 -4.19 6.53 -24.78
N ARG A 301 -3.12 6.35 -25.57
CA ARG A 301 -2.99 5.22 -26.50
C ARG A 301 -2.74 3.93 -25.74
N ALA A 302 -1.86 3.95 -24.74
CA ALA A 302 -1.65 2.82 -23.83
C ALA A 302 -2.94 2.42 -23.11
N GLU A 303 -3.69 3.39 -22.60
CA GLU A 303 -4.98 3.15 -21.94
C GLU A 303 -5.97 2.42 -22.86
N ARG A 304 -6.13 2.90 -24.10
CA ARG A 304 -7.01 2.24 -25.09
C ARG A 304 -6.53 0.85 -25.51
N ARG A 305 -5.22 0.61 -25.59
CA ARG A 305 -4.67 -0.72 -25.88
C ARG A 305 -4.94 -1.69 -24.73
N ALA A 306 -4.69 -1.26 -23.49
CA ALA A 306 -4.94 -2.06 -22.29
C ALA A 306 -6.43 -2.44 -22.14
N ALA A 307 -7.35 -1.60 -22.62
CA ALA A 307 -8.78 -1.91 -22.65
C ALA A 307 -9.16 -3.16 -23.48
N ARG A 308 -8.26 -3.66 -24.35
CA ARG A 308 -8.51 -4.86 -25.18
C ARG A 308 -8.36 -6.18 -24.42
N ARG A 309 -7.79 -6.18 -23.20
CA ARG A 309 -7.74 -7.26 -22.16
C ARG A 309 -7.20 -8.66 -22.54
N ALA A 310 -7.12 -9.04 -23.81
CA ALA A 310 -6.94 -10.45 -24.23
C ALA A 310 -5.73 -11.18 -23.59
N PRO A 311 -4.53 -10.59 -23.48
CA PRO A 311 -3.40 -11.24 -22.81
C PRO A 311 -3.62 -11.41 -21.30
N THR A 312 -4.17 -10.41 -20.62
CA THR A 312 -4.46 -10.47 -19.17
C THR A 312 -5.55 -11.48 -18.88
N SER A 313 -6.62 -11.53 -19.71
CA SER A 313 -7.70 -12.50 -19.57
C SER A 313 -7.23 -13.95 -19.62
N ARG A 314 -6.18 -14.26 -20.40
CA ARG A 314 -5.59 -15.60 -20.46
C ARG A 314 -4.95 -15.99 -19.13
N ILE A 315 -4.15 -15.09 -18.53
CA ILE A 315 -3.52 -15.32 -17.23
C ILE A 315 -4.59 -15.38 -16.14
N ALA A 316 -5.59 -14.50 -16.17
CA ALA A 316 -6.70 -14.53 -15.21
C ALA A 316 -7.46 -15.86 -15.26
N ARG A 317 -7.69 -16.41 -16.45
CA ARG A 317 -8.29 -17.75 -16.62
C ARG A 317 -7.39 -18.85 -16.06
N GLU A 318 -6.08 -18.78 -16.28
CA GLU A 318 -5.10 -19.74 -15.75
C GLU A 318 -5.10 -19.73 -14.21
N VAL A 319 -4.98 -18.54 -13.61
CA VAL A 319 -5.05 -18.34 -12.16
C VAL A 319 -6.37 -18.89 -11.61
N ALA A 320 -7.50 -18.49 -12.20
CA ALA A 320 -8.82 -18.98 -11.78
C ALA A 320 -8.93 -20.51 -11.85
N THR A 321 -8.43 -21.14 -12.91
CA THR A 321 -8.50 -22.60 -13.07
C THR A 321 -7.62 -23.32 -12.06
N ARG A 322 -6.42 -22.80 -11.79
CA ARG A 322 -5.45 -23.41 -10.87
C ARG A 322 -5.72 -23.14 -9.39
N SER A 323 -6.60 -22.19 -9.09
CA SER A 323 -6.98 -21.79 -7.73
C SER A 323 -8.21 -22.52 -7.19
N ILE A 324 -8.90 -23.33 -8.01
CA ILE A 324 -10.09 -24.07 -7.57
C ILE A 324 -9.67 -25.23 -6.68
N VAL A 325 -10.26 -25.29 -5.48
CA VAL A 325 -10.05 -26.38 -4.52
C VAL A 325 -11.22 -27.37 -4.64
N LEU A 326 -10.93 -28.59 -5.11
CA LEU A 326 -11.90 -29.68 -5.14
C LEU A 326 -11.97 -30.33 -3.75
N LEU A 327 -12.99 -29.98 -2.97
CA LEU A 327 -13.14 -30.48 -1.60
C LEU A 327 -13.65 -31.92 -1.53
N ARG A 328 -14.42 -32.37 -2.53
CA ARG A 328 -15.04 -33.71 -2.59
C ARG A 328 -15.36 -34.11 -4.03
N ASN A 329 -15.11 -35.36 -4.40
CA ASN A 329 -15.50 -35.95 -5.69
C ASN A 329 -15.91 -37.42 -5.55
N ASP A 330 -17.09 -37.64 -4.96
CA ASP A 330 -17.59 -38.99 -4.70
C ASP A 330 -17.96 -39.71 -6.00
N GLY A 331 -17.48 -40.96 -6.15
CA GLY A 331 -17.83 -41.80 -7.29
C GLY A 331 -17.36 -41.27 -8.65
N GLY A 332 -16.49 -40.27 -8.70
CA GLY A 332 -16.03 -39.67 -9.95
C GLY A 332 -17.13 -38.90 -10.69
N LEU A 333 -17.95 -38.14 -9.96
CA LEU A 333 -19.05 -37.36 -10.55
C LEU A 333 -18.57 -36.25 -11.49
N LEU A 334 -17.38 -35.69 -11.23
CA LEU A 334 -16.72 -34.66 -12.05
C LEU A 334 -15.70 -35.26 -13.02
#